data_AF-A0A914ZJG5-F1
#
_entry.id   AF-A0A914ZJG5-F1
#
_cell.length_a   1.000
_cell.length_b   1.000
_cell.length_c   1.000
_cell.angle_alpha   90.00
_cell.angle_beta   90.00
_cell.angle_gamma   90.00
#
_symmetry.space_group_name_H-M   'P 1'
#
loop_
_entity.id
_entity.type
_entity.pdbx_description
1 polymer ?
#
loop_
_entity_poly.entity_id
_entity_poly.type
_entity_poly.pdbx_seq_one_letter_code
_entity_poly.pdbx_strand_id
1 'polypeptide(L)'
;QVDDDGAHVVGFFSKERGSPDGNNLACICILPPFQRLGYGKFLIQLSYELSKREGLIGSPEKPLSDLGRLGYRSYWSWIVLEALERGTKVGIAELSRETGIHSDDIIEALDSLRLTRYWRGKQTLQVTRKLIEDCKR
;
A
#
# COMPACT_ATOMS: atom_id res chain seq x y z
N GLN A 1 -6.88 -7.43 19.87
CA GLN A 1 -5.98 -7.04 20.97
C GLN A 1 -6.09 -8.11 22.05
N VAL A 2 -5.00 -8.38 22.77
CA VAL A 2 -5.02 -9.39 23.85
C VAL A 2 -4.81 -8.69 25.18
N ASP A 3 -5.58 -9.06 26.19
CA ASP A 3 -5.45 -8.68 27.59
C ASP A 3 -5.71 -9.91 28.50
N ASP A 4 -5.80 -9.69 29.81
CA ASP A 4 -6.00 -10.74 30.82
C ASP A 4 -7.35 -11.49 30.64
N ASP A 5 -8.34 -10.86 30.02
CA ASP A 5 -9.66 -11.43 29.77
C ASP A 5 -9.75 -12.19 28.43
N GLY A 6 -8.73 -12.04 27.56
CA GLY A 6 -8.57 -12.85 26.35
C GLY A 6 -8.31 -12.04 25.08
N ALA A 7 -8.81 -12.55 23.94
CA ALA A 7 -8.58 -11.97 22.63
C ALA A 7 -9.82 -11.20 22.11
N HIS A 8 -9.66 -9.91 21.92
CA HIS A 8 -10.69 -8.99 21.46
C HIS A 8 -10.55 -8.66 19.98
N VAL A 9 -11.61 -8.89 19.21
CA VAL A 9 -11.63 -8.56 17.77
C VAL A 9 -11.63 -7.04 17.60
N VAL A 10 -10.69 -6.53 16.80
CA VAL A 10 -10.59 -5.09 16.48
C VAL A 10 -10.93 -4.77 15.02
N GLY A 11 -10.86 -5.78 14.16
CA GLY A 11 -11.08 -5.66 12.72
C GLY A 11 -10.66 -6.92 11.99
N PHE A 12 -10.94 -6.95 10.69
CA PHE A 12 -10.59 -8.06 9.80
C PHE A 12 -10.42 -7.57 8.36
N PHE A 13 -9.85 -8.43 7.52
CA PHE A 13 -10.01 -8.33 6.08
C PHE A 13 -10.39 -9.71 5.49
N SER A 14 -11.07 -9.72 4.35
CA SER A 14 -11.36 -10.91 3.56
C SER A 14 -10.47 -10.96 2.32
N LYS A 15 -10.20 -12.16 1.83
CA LYS A 15 -9.45 -12.42 0.59
C LYS A 15 -10.08 -13.60 -0.13
N GLU A 16 -10.33 -13.46 -1.42
CA GLU A 16 -10.86 -14.55 -2.24
C GLU A 16 -9.82 -15.66 -2.42
N ARG A 17 -10.29 -16.91 -2.40
CA ARG A 17 -9.45 -18.05 -2.71
C ARG A 17 -9.28 -18.15 -4.22
N GLY A 18 -8.21 -17.56 -4.75
CA GLY A 18 -7.93 -17.52 -6.18
C GLY A 18 -8.68 -16.37 -6.87
N SER A 19 -8.38 -15.13 -6.49
CA SER A 19 -8.95 -13.94 -7.12
C SER A 19 -8.55 -13.86 -8.59
N PRO A 20 -9.51 -13.83 -9.55
CA PRO A 20 -9.21 -13.69 -10.98
C PRO A 20 -8.46 -12.41 -11.33
N ASP A 21 -8.73 -11.33 -10.59
CA ASP A 21 -8.13 -10.01 -10.79
C ASP A 21 -6.83 -9.82 -9.98
N GLY A 22 -6.39 -10.86 -9.25
CA GLY A 22 -5.21 -10.78 -8.39
C GLY A 22 -5.40 -9.90 -7.15
N ASN A 23 -6.65 -9.67 -6.72
CA ASN A 23 -6.92 -8.88 -5.52
C ASN A 23 -6.39 -9.62 -4.28
N ASN A 24 -5.56 -8.95 -3.49
CA ASN A 24 -5.03 -9.51 -2.24
C ASN A 24 -5.91 -9.24 -1.03
N LEU A 25 -6.93 -8.40 -1.21
CA LEU A 25 -7.89 -8.01 -0.20
C LEU A 25 -9.21 -7.65 -0.87
N ALA A 26 -10.30 -8.28 -0.45
CA ALA A 26 -11.66 -8.04 -0.94
C ALA A 26 -12.35 -6.96 -0.10
N CYS A 27 -12.53 -7.22 1.20
CA CYS A 27 -13.06 -6.24 2.15
C CYS A 27 -12.12 -6.06 3.33
N ILE A 28 -12.10 -4.85 3.90
CA ILE A 28 -11.42 -4.53 5.15
C ILE A 28 -12.34 -3.73 6.06
N CYS A 29 -12.37 -4.09 7.33
CA CYS A 29 -13.17 -3.40 8.33
C CYS A 29 -12.40 -3.28 9.63
N ILE A 30 -12.35 -2.06 10.17
CA ILE A 30 -11.94 -1.80 11.55
C ILE A 30 -13.19 -1.37 12.31
N LEU A 31 -13.47 -2.03 13.42
CA LEU A 31 -14.65 -1.71 14.21
C LEU A 31 -14.56 -0.25 14.69
N PRO A 32 -15.67 0.51 14.72
CA PRO A 32 -15.68 1.94 15.03
C PRO A 32 -14.81 2.38 16.22
N PRO A 33 -14.83 1.72 17.40
CA PRO A 33 -14.03 2.17 18.56
C PRO A 33 -12.52 2.02 18.36
N PHE A 34 -12.08 1.21 17.40
CA PHE A 34 -10.67 0.95 17.13
C PHE A 34 -10.14 1.68 15.88
N GLN A 35 -10.95 2.52 15.25
CA GLN A 35 -10.52 3.29 14.10
C GLN A 35 -9.48 4.35 14.51
N ARG A 36 -8.57 4.68 13.58
CA ARG A 36 -7.48 5.66 13.77
C ARG A 36 -6.44 5.30 14.84
N LEU A 37 -6.45 4.07 15.36
CA LEU A 37 -5.43 3.54 16.29
C LEU A 37 -4.31 2.73 15.59
N GLY A 38 -4.21 2.81 14.26
CA GLY A 38 -3.19 2.11 13.48
C GLY A 38 -3.56 0.69 13.01
N TYR A 39 -4.63 0.09 13.55
CA TYR A 39 -5.05 -1.27 13.15
C TYR A 39 -5.35 -1.43 11.65
N GLY A 40 -5.90 -0.39 11.00
CA GLY A 40 -6.13 -0.41 9.56
C GLY A 40 -4.82 -0.54 8.76
N LYS A 41 -3.79 0.23 9.14
CA LYS A 41 -2.46 0.15 8.50
C LYS A 41 -1.84 -1.23 8.73
N PHE A 42 -2.00 -1.79 9.93
CA PHE A 42 -1.54 -3.15 10.25
C PHE A 42 -2.20 -4.21 9.35
N LEU A 43 -3.52 -4.19 9.19
CA LEU A 43 -4.22 -5.16 8.34
C LEU A 43 -3.85 -5.02 6.85
N ILE A 44 -3.67 -3.79 6.36
CA ILE A 44 -3.17 -3.54 5.00
C ILE A 44 -1.75 -4.12 4.83
N GLN A 45 -0.86 -3.86 5.78
CA GLN A 45 0.49 -4.41 5.74
C GLN A 45 0.47 -5.94 5.76
N LEU A 46 -0.36 -6.53 6.62
CA LEU A 46 -0.52 -7.99 6.70
C LEU A 46 -1.00 -8.59 5.38
N SER A 47 -1.93 -7.97 4.66
CA SER A 47 -2.39 -8.50 3.35
C SER A 47 -1.26 -8.52 2.32
N TYR A 48 -0.39 -7.51 2.30
CA TYR A 48 0.79 -7.49 1.42
C TYR A 48 1.86 -8.49 1.85
N GLU A 49 2.09 -8.70 3.15
CA GLU A 49 3.03 -9.73 3.60
C GLU A 49 2.57 -11.14 3.21
N LEU A 50 1.26 -11.39 3.17
CA LEU A 50 0.72 -12.65 2.61
C LEU A 50 0.99 -12.74 1.10
N SER A 51 0.73 -11.69 0.32
CA SER A 51 1.06 -11.66 -1.11
C SER A 51 2.53 -11.91 -1.38
N LYS A 52 3.44 -11.30 -0.60
CA LYS A 52 4.89 -11.52 -0.72
C LYS A 52 5.28 -12.98 -0.49
N ARG A 53 4.69 -13.63 0.54
CA ARG A 53 4.92 -15.06 0.81
C ARG A 53 4.39 -15.97 -0.31
N GLU A 54 3.33 -15.55 -0.99
CA GLU A 54 2.76 -16.25 -2.14
C GLU A 54 3.50 -15.92 -3.46
N GLY A 55 4.43 -14.95 -3.46
CA GLY A 55 5.11 -14.48 -4.67
C GLY A 55 4.19 -13.70 -5.61
N LEU A 56 3.13 -13.09 -5.10
CA LEU A 56 2.12 -12.37 -5.87
C LEU A 56 2.26 -10.85 -5.72
N ILE A 57 1.91 -10.13 -6.78
CA ILE A 57 1.67 -8.68 -6.74
C ILE A 57 0.18 -8.47 -6.44
N GLY A 58 -0.13 -7.59 -5.49
CA GLY A 58 -1.49 -7.39 -5.00
C GLY A 58 -2.01 -5.96 -5.08
N SER A 59 -3.32 -5.85 -5.22
CA SER A 59 -4.12 -4.62 -5.09
C SER A 59 -5.39 -4.95 -4.29
N PRO A 60 -5.99 -4.00 -3.57
CA PRO A 60 -7.33 -4.21 -3.01
C PRO A 60 -8.40 -4.20 -4.11
N GLU A 61 -9.50 -4.91 -3.85
CA GLU A 61 -10.72 -4.80 -4.64
C GLU A 61 -11.26 -3.35 -4.63
N LYS A 62 -11.76 -2.92 -5.79
CA LYS A 62 -12.27 -1.57 -6.04
C LYS A 62 -13.79 -1.63 -6.27
N PRO A 63 -14.57 -0.62 -5.84
CA PRO A 63 -14.14 0.65 -5.26
C PRO A 63 -13.84 0.59 -3.75
N LEU A 64 -12.82 1.36 -3.33
CA LEU A 64 -12.50 1.55 -1.90
C LEU A 64 -13.48 2.52 -1.20
N SER A 65 -13.60 2.42 0.12
CA SER A 65 -14.22 3.46 0.96
C SER A 65 -13.30 4.69 1.10
N ASP A 66 -13.81 5.85 1.53
CA ASP A 66 -12.97 7.05 1.76
C ASP A 66 -11.84 6.80 2.76
N LEU A 67 -12.16 6.14 3.88
CA LEU A 67 -11.18 5.74 4.89
C LEU A 67 -10.19 4.70 4.32
N GLY A 68 -10.68 3.77 3.49
CA GLY A 68 -9.85 2.80 2.80
C GLY A 68 -8.84 3.47 1.88
N ARG A 69 -9.28 4.39 1.01
CA ARG A 69 -8.41 5.18 0.12
C ARG A 69 -7.30 5.90 0.89
N LEU A 70 -7.67 6.61 1.97
CA LEU A 70 -6.68 7.32 2.80
C LEU A 70 -5.67 6.36 3.43
N GLY A 71 -6.12 5.21 3.92
CA GLY A 71 -5.27 4.18 4.52
C GLY A 71 -4.29 3.57 3.51
N TYR A 72 -4.79 3.16 2.34
CA TYR A 72 -3.96 2.59 1.27
C TYR A 72 -2.96 3.60 0.72
N ARG A 73 -3.39 4.83 0.43
CA ARG A 73 -2.51 5.90 -0.04
C ARG A 73 -1.37 6.17 0.96
N SER A 74 -1.67 6.20 2.26
CA SER A 74 -0.66 6.37 3.31
C SER A 74 0.32 5.20 3.36
N TYR A 75 -0.18 3.96 3.28
CA TYR A 75 0.66 2.76 3.25
C TYR A 75 1.57 2.71 2.02
N TRP A 76 1.01 2.89 0.82
CA TRP A 76 1.78 2.83 -0.43
C TRP A 76 2.83 3.93 -0.49
N SER A 77 2.49 5.16 -0.10
CA SER A 77 3.45 6.27 -0.07
C SER A 77 4.64 5.95 0.84
N TRP A 78 4.38 5.38 2.02
CA TRP A 78 5.44 4.98 2.94
C TRP A 78 6.36 3.90 2.34
N ILE A 79 5.79 2.81 1.81
CA ILE A 79 6.55 1.70 1.22
C ILE A 79 7.35 2.15 -0.01
N VAL A 80 6.75 2.98 -0.88
CA VAL A 80 7.42 3.51 -2.07
C VAL A 80 8.59 4.42 -1.68
N LEU A 81 8.42 5.31 -0.68
CA LEU A 81 9.51 6.15 -0.20
C LEU A 81 10.67 5.33 0.41
N GLU A 82 10.36 4.26 1.14
CA GLU A 82 11.39 3.34 1.65
C GLU A 82 12.14 2.61 0.54
N ALA A 83 11.44 2.14 -0.49
CA ALA A 83 12.07 1.51 -1.64
C ALA A 83 12.96 2.49 -2.43
N LEU A 84 12.50 3.72 -2.65
CA LEU A 84 13.28 4.76 -3.32
C LEU A 84 14.53 5.16 -2.54
N GLU A 85 14.47 5.20 -1.21
CA GLU A 85 15.62 5.54 -0.36
C GLU A 85 16.73 4.47 -0.42
N ARG A 86 16.37 3.20 -0.56
CA ARG A 86 17.34 2.09 -0.70
C ARG A 86 18.13 2.11 -2.01
N GLY A 87 17.79 3.00 -2.95
CA GLY A 87 18.56 3.23 -4.18
C GLY A 87 18.34 2.19 -5.27
N THR A 88 17.27 1.39 -5.20
CA THR A 88 16.92 0.44 -6.26
C THR A 88 16.42 1.19 -7.51
N LYS A 89 16.82 0.67 -8.67
CA LYS A 89 16.61 1.26 -10.00
C LYS A 89 15.16 1.74 -10.19
N VAL A 90 15.02 2.98 -10.66
CA VAL A 90 13.84 3.85 -10.54
C VAL A 90 12.80 3.58 -11.65
N GLY A 91 12.34 2.34 -11.75
CA GLY A 91 11.25 1.95 -12.66
C GLY A 91 10.03 1.52 -11.87
N ILE A 92 8.84 1.82 -12.40
CA ILE A 92 7.56 1.40 -11.77
C ILE A 92 7.49 -0.13 -11.67
N ALA A 93 7.99 -0.84 -12.69
CA ALA A 93 8.02 -2.31 -12.70
C ALA A 93 8.97 -2.88 -11.63
N GLU A 94 10.14 -2.27 -11.43
CA GLU A 94 11.08 -2.63 -10.35
C GLU A 94 10.45 -2.41 -8.97
N LEU A 95 9.82 -1.25 -8.76
CA LEU A 95 9.11 -0.94 -7.51
C LEU A 95 7.99 -1.95 -7.26
N SER A 96 7.24 -2.33 -8.29
CA SER A 96 6.17 -3.32 -8.19
C SER A 96 6.70 -4.68 -7.75
N ARG A 97 7.79 -5.15 -8.36
CA ARG A 97 8.44 -6.42 -7.98
C ARG A 97 9.02 -6.40 -6.57
N GLU A 98 9.64 -5.29 -6.15
CA GLU A 98 10.26 -5.17 -4.81
C GLU A 98 9.20 -5.09 -3.70
N THR A 99 8.14 -4.32 -3.94
CA THR A 99 7.15 -4.00 -2.90
C THR A 99 5.97 -4.97 -2.88
N GLY A 100 5.71 -5.68 -3.98
CA GLY A 100 4.50 -6.48 -4.18
C GLY A 100 3.25 -5.65 -4.45
N ILE A 101 3.39 -4.34 -4.69
CA ILE A 101 2.29 -3.42 -4.97
C ILE A 101 2.05 -3.34 -6.47
N HIS A 102 0.78 -3.34 -6.89
CA HIS A 102 0.43 -3.18 -8.30
C HIS A 102 0.95 -1.86 -8.88
N SER A 103 1.33 -1.85 -10.17
CA SER A 103 1.94 -0.68 -10.82
C SER A 103 1.03 0.57 -10.76
N ASP A 104 -0.28 0.39 -10.93
CA ASP A 104 -1.24 1.50 -10.86
C ASP A 104 -1.31 2.13 -9.47
N ASP A 105 -1.20 1.32 -8.42
CA ASP A 105 -1.23 1.79 -7.04
C ASP A 105 0.10 2.49 -6.66
N ILE A 106 1.22 2.05 -7.25
CA ILE A 106 2.51 2.76 -7.18
C ILE A 106 2.42 4.11 -7.87
N ILE A 107 1.79 4.18 -9.05
CA ILE A 107 1.55 5.44 -9.76
C ILE A 107 0.70 6.37 -8.89
N GLU A 108 -0.39 5.88 -8.31
CA GLU A 108 -1.24 6.65 -7.40
C GLU A 108 -0.44 7.19 -6.22
N ALA A 109 0.43 6.37 -5.61
CA ALA A 109 1.29 6.78 -4.50
C ALA A 109 2.30 7.86 -4.92
N LEU A 110 2.93 7.72 -6.08
CA LEU A 110 3.91 8.69 -6.57
C LEU A 110 3.24 10.01 -6.99
N ASP A 111 2.06 9.97 -7.61
CA ASP A 111 1.24 11.15 -7.93
C ASP A 111 0.82 11.87 -6.65
N SER A 112 0.41 11.10 -5.65
CA SER A 112 0.10 11.54 -4.29
C SER A 112 1.25 12.32 -3.64
N LEU A 113 2.50 11.91 -3.91
CA LEU A 113 3.74 12.51 -3.43
C LEU A 113 4.29 13.61 -4.35
N ARG A 114 3.65 13.85 -5.50
CA ARG A 114 4.11 14.76 -6.57
C ARG A 114 5.50 14.40 -7.12
N LEU A 115 5.80 13.10 -7.22
CA LEU A 115 7.08 12.56 -7.71
C LEU A 115 7.03 12.11 -9.19
N THR A 116 5.94 12.37 -9.89
CA THR A 116 5.73 12.01 -11.30
C THR A 116 5.65 13.25 -12.18
N ARG A 117 6.12 13.12 -13.42
CA ARG A 117 5.98 14.16 -14.46
C ARG A 117 5.71 13.52 -15.81
N TYR A 118 4.78 14.08 -16.56
CA TYR A 118 4.57 13.68 -17.95
C TYR A 118 5.58 14.37 -18.87
N TRP A 119 6.34 13.58 -19.63
CA TRP A 119 7.31 14.05 -20.61
C TRP A 119 7.12 13.31 -21.94
N ARG A 120 6.82 14.05 -23.02
CA ARG A 120 6.57 13.50 -24.37
C ARG A 120 5.55 12.34 -24.39
N GLY A 121 4.47 12.47 -23.62
CA GLY A 121 3.43 11.44 -23.51
C GLY A 121 3.82 10.22 -22.67
N LYS A 122 5.02 10.19 -22.08
CA LYS A 122 5.46 9.16 -21.13
C LYS A 122 5.51 9.72 -19.71
N GLN A 123 5.01 8.97 -18.75
CA GLN A 123 5.19 9.30 -17.34
C GLN A 123 6.63 8.98 -16.93
N THR A 124 7.30 9.97 -16.33
CA THR A 124 8.70 9.91 -15.89
C THR A 124 8.78 10.23 -14.40
N LEU A 125 9.70 9.57 -13.70
CA LEU A 125 9.89 9.78 -12.26
C LEU A 125 10.84 10.94 -12.00
N GLN A 126 10.42 11.89 -11.17
CA GLN A 126 11.24 12.99 -10.70
C GLN A 126 11.62 12.73 -9.25
N VAL A 127 12.61 11.86 -9.05
CA VAL A 127 13.05 11.45 -7.72
C VAL A 127 14.47 11.95 -7.48
N THR A 128 14.64 12.76 -6.44
CA THR A 128 15.95 13.12 -5.89
C THR A 128 15.95 12.76 -4.41
N ARG A 129 17.13 12.48 -3.84
CA ARG A 129 17.26 12.16 -2.41
C ARG A 129 16.63 13.23 -1.51
N LYS A 130 16.82 14.51 -1.87
CA LYS A 130 16.21 15.65 -1.18
C LYS A 130 14.67 15.60 -1.20
N LEU A 131 14.06 15.29 -2.35
CA LEU A 131 12.60 15.18 -2.45
C LEU A 131 12.06 14.02 -1.58
N ILE A 132 12.78 12.90 -1.52
CA ILE A 132 12.41 11.77 -0.65
C ILE A 132 12.45 12.20 0.83
N GLU A 133 13.53 12.88 1.24
CA GLU A 133 13.69 13.39 2.60
C GLU A 133 12.61 14.41 2.97
N ASP A 134 12.25 15.31 2.05
CA ASP A 134 11.18 16.30 2.24
C ASP A 134 9.81 15.64 2.37
N CYS A 135 9.53 14.55 1.64
CA CYS A 135 8.27 13.79 1.75
C CYS A 135 8.13 12.97 3.04
N LYS A 136 9.22 12.70 3.75
CA LYS A 136 9.22 11.96 5.02
C LYS A 136 9.08 12.85 6.27
N ARG A 137 9.19 14.16 6.11
CA ARG A 137 8.96 15.15 7.18
C ARG A 137 7.48 15.35 7.44
#